data_AF-A0A090RSC5-F1
#
_entry.id   AF-A0A090RSC5-F1
#
_cell.length_a   1.000
_cell.length_b   1.000
_cell.length_c   1.000
_cell.angle_alpha   90.00
_cell.angle_beta   90.00
_cell.angle_gamma   90.00
#
_symmetry.space_group_name_H-M   'P 1'
#
loop_
_entity.id
_entity.type
_entity.pdbx_description
1 polymer ?
#
loop_
_entity_poly.entity_id
_entity_poly.type
_entity_poly.pdbx_seq_one_letter_code
_entity_poly.pdbx_strand_id
1 'polypeptide(L)'
;MSKLILTMLGVATVTSPVSAEWFYRGTSNDWAAAQMSSKGGNIYEICQVFSSGDQSGGPRFKVDRDGNWTESYPSSDFTVGNDQTLVIQFDANSKQVSAEAVSSCESASDSRFSQLYFRGTANNWLQRQ
;
A
#
# COMPACT_ATOMS: atom_id res chain seq x y z
N MET A 1 26.17 52.45 22.91
CA MET A 1 25.61 52.03 21.60
C MET A 1 25.34 50.54 21.70
N SER A 2 24.06 50.16 21.75
CA SER A 2 23.58 48.81 22.02
C SER A 2 23.62 47.95 20.75
N LYS A 3 24.15 46.72 20.83
CA LYS A 3 23.96 45.69 19.80
C LYS A 3 23.58 44.38 20.47
N LEU A 4 22.27 44.18 20.59
CA LEU A 4 21.66 42.89 20.90
C LEU A 4 21.67 42.06 19.60
N ILE A 5 22.43 40.98 19.56
CA ILE A 5 22.38 40.01 18.44
C ILE A 5 21.52 38.84 18.92
N LEU A 6 20.32 38.75 18.38
CA LEU A 6 19.36 37.67 18.62
C LEU A 6 19.64 36.56 17.59
N THR A 7 20.35 35.52 17.98
CA THR A 7 20.51 34.30 17.17
C THR A 7 19.24 33.46 17.27
N MET A 8 18.45 33.48 16.20
CA MET A 8 17.26 32.65 16.01
C MET A 8 17.70 31.22 15.67
N LEU A 9 17.51 30.29 16.61
CA LEU A 9 17.73 28.86 16.41
C LEU A 9 16.51 28.30 15.65
N GLY A 10 16.64 28.16 14.32
CA GLY A 10 15.59 27.59 13.48
C GLY A 10 15.39 26.11 13.80
N VAL A 11 14.21 25.77 14.32
CA VAL A 11 13.77 24.37 14.47
C VAL A 11 13.39 23.86 13.09
N ALA A 12 14.26 23.07 12.48
CA ALA A 12 13.94 22.34 11.25
C ALA A 12 13.09 21.12 11.63
N THR A 13 11.79 21.17 11.33
CA THR A 13 10.93 19.98 11.41
C THR A 13 11.33 19.05 10.27
N VAL A 14 12.11 18.02 10.58
CA VAL A 14 12.36 16.91 9.65
C VAL A 14 11.04 16.14 9.52
N THR A 15 10.28 16.42 8.47
CA THR A 15 9.17 15.56 8.08
C THR A 15 9.78 14.35 7.38
N SER A 16 10.02 13.28 8.13
CA SER A 16 10.41 12.00 7.54
C SER A 16 9.31 11.58 6.55
N PRO A 17 9.64 11.16 5.32
CA PRO A 17 8.65 10.48 4.50
C PRO A 17 8.24 9.23 5.28
N VAL A 18 6.94 9.06 5.51
CA VAL A 18 6.37 7.81 6.00
C VAL A 18 6.57 6.75 4.92
N SER A 19 7.78 6.20 4.83
CA SER A 19 8.03 4.98 4.07
C SER A 19 7.16 3.91 4.71
N ALA A 20 6.27 3.28 3.94
CA ALA A 20 5.46 2.23 4.50
C ALA A 20 6.37 1.04 4.87
N GLU A 21 6.49 0.78 6.17
CA GLU A 21 7.40 -0.24 6.76
C GLU A 21 6.84 -1.67 6.68
N TRP A 22 5.61 -1.82 6.20
CA TRP A 22 4.86 -3.08 6.24
C TRP A 22 4.71 -3.69 4.85
N PHE A 23 5.01 -4.97 4.79
CA PHE A 23 5.07 -5.75 3.57
C PHE A 23 4.06 -6.89 3.63
N TYR A 24 3.28 -7.03 2.58
CA TYR A 24 2.48 -8.21 2.34
C TYR A 24 3.37 -9.34 1.81
N ARG A 25 3.08 -10.57 2.27
CA ARG A 25 3.74 -11.81 1.87
C ARG A 25 2.71 -12.91 1.74
N GLY A 26 2.60 -13.57 0.60
CA GLY A 26 1.71 -14.72 0.53
C GLY A 26 1.88 -15.58 -0.70
N THR A 27 1.09 -16.64 -0.75
CA THR A 27 1.06 -17.57 -1.88
C THR A 27 0.75 -16.89 -3.23
N SER A 28 0.00 -15.78 -3.26
CA SER A 28 -0.30 -15.06 -4.51
C SER A 28 0.90 -14.34 -5.12
N ASN A 29 1.99 -14.16 -4.36
CA ASN A 29 3.21 -13.49 -4.83
C ASN A 29 4.48 -14.26 -4.46
N ASP A 30 4.38 -15.59 -4.36
CA ASP A 30 5.50 -16.48 -4.03
C ASP A 30 6.24 -16.10 -2.75
N TRP A 31 5.50 -15.56 -1.77
CA TRP A 31 6.03 -15.05 -0.50
C TRP A 31 7.10 -13.96 -0.67
N ALA A 32 7.11 -13.23 -1.79
CA ALA A 32 7.96 -12.06 -2.00
C ALA A 32 7.48 -10.86 -1.16
N ALA A 33 8.39 -9.94 -0.81
CA ALA A 33 8.04 -8.74 -0.06
C ALA A 33 7.37 -7.69 -0.96
N ALA A 34 6.06 -7.48 -0.77
CA ALA A 34 5.31 -6.45 -1.47
C ALA A 34 4.93 -5.32 -0.53
N GLN A 35 5.42 -4.11 -0.78
CA GLN A 35 5.16 -2.95 0.09
C GLN A 35 3.67 -2.59 0.10
N MET A 36 3.09 -2.45 1.31
CA MET A 36 1.71 -2.01 1.48
C MET A 36 1.61 -0.48 1.39
N SER A 37 0.46 0.04 0.96
CA SER A 37 0.21 1.48 0.91
C SER A 37 -0.32 2.00 2.24
N SER A 38 0.29 3.03 2.81
CA SER A 38 -0.24 3.69 4.01
C SER A 38 -1.53 4.46 3.70
N LYS A 39 -2.55 4.29 4.52
CA LYS A 39 -3.80 5.05 4.48
C LYS A 39 -3.88 6.13 5.57
N GLY A 40 -2.81 6.31 6.32
CA GLY A 40 -2.78 7.16 7.52
C GLY A 40 -3.24 6.40 8.77
N GLY A 41 -3.02 6.99 9.95
CA GLY A 41 -3.47 6.41 11.22
C GLY A 41 -2.88 5.03 11.55
N ASN A 42 -1.69 4.71 11.02
CA ASN A 42 -1.04 3.39 11.13
C ASN A 42 -1.82 2.24 10.45
N ILE A 43 -2.67 2.58 9.48
CA ILE A 43 -3.38 1.62 8.63
C ILE A 43 -2.62 1.47 7.31
N TYR A 44 -2.43 0.22 6.89
CA TYR A 44 -1.74 -0.15 5.66
C TYR A 44 -2.63 -1.09 4.84
N GLU A 45 -2.64 -0.92 3.52
CA GLU A 45 -3.53 -1.67 2.63
C GLU A 45 -2.79 -2.15 1.38
N ILE A 46 -3.16 -3.33 0.91
CA ILE A 46 -2.80 -3.84 -0.41
C ILE A 46 -3.96 -4.67 -0.98
N CYS A 47 -4.12 -4.70 -2.29
CA CYS A 47 -5.03 -5.64 -2.94
C CYS A 47 -4.24 -6.81 -3.54
N GLN A 48 -4.74 -8.03 -3.37
CA GLN A 48 -4.13 -9.26 -3.87
C GLN A 48 -5.16 -10.18 -4.53
N VAL A 49 -4.73 -10.84 -5.61
CA VAL A 49 -5.51 -11.86 -6.32
C VAL A 49 -4.93 -13.23 -6.00
N PHE A 50 -5.73 -14.11 -5.42
CA PHE A 50 -5.35 -15.48 -5.11
C PHE A 50 -6.03 -16.42 -6.11
N SER A 51 -5.25 -17.29 -6.76
CA SER A 51 -5.78 -18.36 -7.62
C SER A 51 -5.84 -19.67 -6.83
N SER A 52 -4.68 -20.25 -6.54
CA SER A 52 -4.51 -21.44 -5.72
C SER A 52 -3.40 -21.25 -4.70
N GLY A 53 -3.28 -22.19 -3.77
CA GLY A 53 -2.14 -22.23 -2.85
C GLY A 53 -0.88 -22.83 -3.48
N ASP A 54 0.05 -23.25 -2.63
CA ASP A 54 1.36 -23.82 -2.98
C ASP A 54 1.46 -25.31 -2.59
N GLN A 55 2.66 -25.90 -2.66
CA GLN A 55 2.91 -27.30 -2.30
C GLN A 55 2.62 -27.62 -0.81
N SER A 56 2.56 -26.60 0.03
CA SER A 56 2.32 -26.69 1.47
C SER A 56 0.86 -26.44 1.85
N GLY A 57 -0.05 -26.19 0.88
CA GLY A 57 -1.50 -26.14 1.13
C GLY A 57 -2.23 -25.04 0.37
N GLY A 58 -3.41 -24.64 0.87
CA GLY A 58 -4.26 -23.63 0.24
C GLY A 58 -3.71 -22.20 0.30
N PRO A 59 -4.36 -21.26 -0.40
CA PRO A 59 -4.00 -19.85 -0.41
C PRO A 59 -3.90 -19.26 0.99
N ARG A 60 -2.84 -18.50 1.23
CA ARG A 60 -2.60 -17.85 2.52
C ARG A 60 -1.56 -16.74 2.42
N PHE A 61 -1.52 -15.92 3.46
CA PHE A 61 -0.60 -14.79 3.55
C PHE A 61 -0.29 -14.38 4.98
N LYS A 62 0.68 -13.48 5.12
CA LYS A 62 1.03 -12.73 6.32
C LYS A 62 1.42 -11.29 5.93
N VAL A 63 1.55 -10.44 6.94
CA VAL A 63 2.14 -9.11 6.84
C VAL A 63 3.39 -9.09 7.71
N ASP A 64 4.51 -8.62 7.18
CA ASP A 64 5.79 -8.56 7.88
C ASP A 64 6.37 -7.15 7.87
N ARG A 65 7.15 -6.83 8.91
CA ARG A 65 7.88 -5.57 9.01
C ARG A 65 9.24 -5.70 8.33
N ASP A 66 9.63 -4.67 7.58
CA ASP A 66 10.92 -4.54 6.91
C ASP A 66 11.23 -5.61 5.83
N GLY A 67 10.29 -6.53 5.54
CA GLY A 67 10.47 -7.55 4.50
C GLY A 67 11.37 -8.72 4.92
N ASN A 68 11.77 -8.81 6.19
CA ASN A 68 12.76 -9.76 6.69
C ASN A 68 12.19 -10.85 7.62
N TRP A 69 10.87 -10.88 7.82
CA TRP A 69 10.15 -11.84 8.69
C TRP A 69 10.36 -11.74 10.20
N THR A 70 11.19 -10.83 10.70
CA THR A 70 11.49 -10.72 12.15
C THR A 70 10.25 -10.37 12.98
N GLU A 71 9.40 -9.50 12.46
CA GLU A 71 8.11 -9.12 13.05
C GLU A 71 7.02 -9.39 11.99
N SER A 72 6.11 -10.33 12.24
CA SER A 72 5.05 -10.67 11.29
C SER A 72 3.73 -11.06 11.95
N TYR A 73 2.63 -10.74 11.27
CA TYR A 73 1.26 -10.92 11.75
C TYR A 73 0.38 -11.52 10.64
N PRO A 74 -0.62 -12.37 11.00
CA PRO A 74 -0.87 -12.92 12.33
C PRO A 74 0.25 -13.89 12.76
N SER A 75 0.17 -14.49 13.96
CA SER A 75 1.16 -15.48 14.40
C SER A 75 1.23 -16.69 13.45
N SER A 76 0.08 -17.20 13.05
CA SER A 76 -0.08 -18.20 11.98
C SER A 76 -0.51 -17.54 10.67
N ASP A 77 -0.31 -18.24 9.56
CA ASP A 77 -0.75 -17.80 8.24
C ASP A 77 -2.26 -17.52 8.21
N PHE A 78 -2.63 -16.39 7.62
CA PHE A 78 -4.03 -16.06 7.33
C PHE A 78 -4.46 -16.83 6.09
N THR A 79 -5.34 -17.83 6.25
CA THR A 79 -5.85 -18.65 5.15
C THR A 79 -6.97 -17.94 4.39
N VAL A 80 -6.97 -18.08 3.06
CA VAL A 80 -8.00 -17.52 2.19
C VAL A 80 -8.54 -18.59 1.24
N GLY A 81 -9.73 -18.35 0.68
CA GLY A 81 -10.30 -19.26 -0.33
C GLY A 81 -9.53 -19.21 -1.65
N ASN A 82 -9.70 -20.24 -2.48
CA ASN A 82 -9.24 -20.21 -3.87
C ASN A 82 -10.03 -19.16 -4.68
N ASP A 83 -9.41 -18.67 -5.74
CA ASP A 83 -10.01 -17.77 -6.72
C ASP A 83 -10.66 -16.51 -6.11
N GLN A 84 -10.04 -15.96 -5.05
CA GLN A 84 -10.50 -14.74 -4.38
C GLN A 84 -9.62 -13.54 -4.70
N THR A 85 -10.25 -12.39 -4.90
CA THR A 85 -9.56 -11.10 -4.88
C THR A 85 -9.89 -10.37 -3.59
N LEU A 86 -8.87 -9.97 -2.83
CA LEU A 86 -9.03 -9.42 -1.49
C LEU A 86 -8.33 -8.06 -1.38
N VAL A 87 -9.00 -7.09 -0.76
CA VAL A 87 -8.34 -5.94 -0.13
C VAL A 87 -7.92 -6.37 1.26
N ILE A 88 -6.62 -6.34 1.51
CA ILE A 88 -6.00 -6.72 2.79
C ILE A 88 -5.59 -5.45 3.51
N GLN A 89 -6.02 -5.33 4.75
CA GLN A 89 -5.69 -4.21 5.62
C GLN A 89 -4.94 -4.71 6.86
N PHE A 90 -3.96 -3.93 7.29
CA PHE A 90 -3.21 -4.13 8.51
C PHE A 90 -3.25 -2.87 9.36
N ASP A 91 -3.66 -3.01 10.62
CA ASP A 91 -3.57 -1.97 11.64
C ASP A 91 -2.31 -2.20 12.48
N ALA A 92 -1.31 -1.34 12.31
CA ALA A 92 -0.04 -1.47 13.01
C ALA A 92 -0.10 -1.10 14.51
N ASN A 93 -1.19 -0.48 14.99
CA ASN A 93 -1.41 -0.26 16.42
C ASN A 93 -1.92 -1.54 17.09
N SER A 94 -2.99 -2.12 16.54
CA SER A 94 -3.65 -3.31 17.11
C SER A 94 -3.06 -4.64 16.64
N LYS A 95 -2.14 -4.60 15.66
CA LYS A 95 -1.54 -5.75 14.97
C LYS A 95 -2.58 -6.68 14.32
N GLN A 96 -3.76 -6.15 14.01
CA GLN A 96 -4.84 -6.91 13.39
C GLN A 96 -4.70 -6.88 11.87
N VAL A 97 -4.98 -8.03 11.25
CA VAL A 97 -5.08 -8.21 9.80
C VAL A 97 -6.53 -8.48 9.47
N SER A 98 -7.09 -7.76 8.51
CA SER A 98 -8.40 -8.03 7.91
C SER A 98 -8.26 -8.21 6.40
N ALA A 99 -9.19 -8.96 5.81
CA ALA A 99 -9.24 -9.18 4.37
C ALA A 99 -10.69 -9.18 3.91
N GLU A 100 -11.03 -8.32 2.96
CA GLU A 100 -12.36 -8.17 2.42
C GLU A 100 -12.37 -8.54 0.94
N ALA A 101 -13.31 -9.38 0.53
CA ALA A 101 -13.43 -9.78 -0.87
C ALA A 101 -13.94 -8.64 -1.74
N VAL A 102 -13.28 -8.43 -2.88
CA VAL A 102 -13.65 -7.45 -3.90
C VAL A 102 -13.69 -8.11 -5.26
N SER A 103 -14.30 -7.44 -6.24
CA SER A 103 -14.39 -7.97 -7.62
C SER A 103 -13.06 -7.91 -8.37
N SER A 104 -12.16 -6.97 -8.02
CA SER A 104 -10.89 -6.76 -8.71
C SER A 104 -9.96 -5.84 -7.93
N CYS A 105 -8.64 -5.95 -8.17
CA CYS A 105 -7.61 -5.06 -7.64
C CYS A 105 -7.38 -3.85 -8.53
N GLU A 106 -8.40 -3.02 -8.70
CA GLU A 106 -8.24 -1.79 -9.45
C GLU A 106 -7.61 -0.74 -8.54
N SER A 107 -6.33 -0.44 -8.80
CA SER A 107 -5.78 0.85 -8.40
C SER A 107 -6.66 1.92 -9.05
N ALA A 108 -7.08 2.94 -8.31
CA ALA A 108 -8.00 3.98 -8.76
C ALA A 108 -7.39 4.90 -9.84
N SER A 109 -7.00 4.32 -10.97
CA SER A 109 -6.63 4.95 -12.21
C SER A 109 -7.51 4.31 -13.29
N ASP A 110 -8.69 4.89 -13.41
CA ASP A 110 -9.45 4.97 -14.67
C ASP A 110 -10.34 3.81 -15.12
N SER A 111 -10.78 2.92 -14.22
CA SER A 111 -11.85 1.95 -14.53
C SER A 111 -13.25 2.55 -14.65
N ARG A 112 -13.41 3.88 -14.48
CA ARG A 112 -14.67 4.59 -14.73
C ARG A 112 -14.90 4.96 -16.20
N PHE A 113 -13.93 4.73 -17.08
CA PHE A 113 -14.15 4.86 -18.51
C PHE A 113 -13.89 3.54 -19.20
N SER A 114 -14.84 2.61 -19.06
CA SER A 114 -14.91 1.44 -19.94
C SER A 114 -14.88 1.85 -21.43
N GLN A 115 -15.23 3.11 -21.76
CA GLN A 115 -14.86 3.81 -23.00
C GLN A 115 -14.67 5.33 -22.76
N LEU A 116 -13.50 5.88 -23.09
CA LEU A 116 -13.26 7.33 -23.19
C LEU A 116 -13.22 7.73 -24.68
N TYR A 117 -14.16 8.55 -25.15
CA TYR A 117 -14.13 9.09 -26.52
C TYR A 117 -13.67 10.54 -26.48
N PHE A 118 -12.45 10.80 -26.94
CA PHE A 118 -12.02 12.16 -27.26
C PHE A 118 -12.82 12.66 -28.48
N ARG A 119 -13.53 13.77 -28.32
CA ARG A 119 -14.24 14.45 -29.42
C ARG A 119 -13.75 15.88 -29.50
N GLY A 120 -13.21 16.28 -30.64
CA GLY A 120 -12.68 17.63 -30.87
C GLY A 120 -11.40 17.60 -31.70
N THR A 121 -10.93 18.77 -32.13
CA THR A 121 -9.62 18.95 -32.73
C THR A 121 -8.62 19.33 -31.65
N ALA A 122 -7.56 18.54 -31.46
CA ALA A 122 -6.45 18.91 -30.58
C ALA A 122 -5.78 20.18 -31.14
N ASN A 123 -5.94 21.30 -30.44
CA ASN A 123 -5.49 22.63 -30.88
C ASN A 123 -4.06 22.95 -30.45
N ASN A 124 -3.15 22.00 -30.65
CA ASN A 124 -1.68 22.11 -30.60
C ASN A 124 -1.10 23.14 -29.59
N TRP A 125 -1.58 23.12 -28.34
CA TRP A 125 -1.11 23.88 -27.16
C TRP A 125 -0.23 25.10 -27.47
N LEU A 126 -0.75 26.11 -28.17
CA LEU A 126 -0.04 27.37 -28.37
C LEU A 126 0.02 28.13 -27.03
N GLN A 127 1.01 27.81 -26.18
CA GLN A 127 1.49 28.74 -25.16
C GLN A 127 2.13 29.92 -25.90
N ARG A 128 1.38 31.02 -26.04
CA ARG A 128 1.98 32.30 -26.45
C ARG A 128 2.81 32.84 -25.28
N GLN A 129 4.09 33.11 -25.55
CA GLN A 129 4.90 34.07 -24.79
C GLN A 129 4.38 35.50 -25.03
#